data_AF-A0A3C0IP71-F1
#
_entry.id   AF-A0A3C0IP71-F1
#
_cell.length_a   1.000
_cell.length_b   1.000
_cell.length_c   1.000
_cell.angle_alpha   90.00
_cell.angle_beta   90.00
_cell.angle_gamma   90.00
#
_symmetry.space_group_name_H-M   'P 1'
#
loop_
_entity.id
_entity.type
_entity.pdbx_description
1 polymer ?
#
loop_
_entity_poly.entity_id
_entity_poly.type
_entity_poly.pdbx_seq_one_letter_code
_entity_poly.pdbx_strand_id
1 'polypeptide(L)' 'WNSYIFNYARGEVKSFLISSARYWCDIFHADGLRVDAVSSMLRLDYSRNEGQWEPNIFGGNGNLEAIAFIKDMNET' A
#
# COMPACT_ATOMS: atom_id res chain seq x y z
N TRP A 1 -2.18 -2.64 15.15
CA TRP A 1 -1.29 -3.79 15.46
C TRP A 1 0.12 -3.38 15.88
N ASN A 2 0.34 -2.17 16.42
CA ASN A 2 1.68 -1.65 16.80
C ASN A 2 2.80 -1.81 15.75
N SER A 3 2.43 -1.98 14.47
CA SER A 3 3.32 -1.96 13.32
C SER A 3 3.30 -0.58 12.66
N TYR A 4 4.34 -0.28 11.88
CA TYR A 4 4.42 0.93 11.08
C TYR A 4 3.88 0.68 9.67
N ILE A 5 3.36 1.74 9.05
CA ILE A 5 2.86 1.73 7.67
C ILE A 5 3.94 2.32 6.77
N PHE A 6 4.21 1.67 5.63
CA PHE A 6 5.14 2.21 4.64
C PHE A 6 4.65 3.55 4.07
N ASN A 7 5.57 4.45 3.77
CA ASN A 7 5.25 5.70 3.10
C ASN A 7 5.14 5.50 1.58
N TYR A 8 3.93 5.24 1.09
CA TYR A 8 3.66 5.01 -0.34
C TYR A 8 3.86 6.25 -1.23
N ALA A 9 3.89 7.46 -0.66
CA ALA A 9 4.17 8.70 -1.39
C ALA A 9 5.63 8.81 -1.81
N ARG A 10 6.53 8.12 -1.10
CA ARG A 10 7.97 8.21 -1.33
C ARG A 10 8.39 7.25 -2.45
N GLY A 11 8.93 7.81 -3.53
CA GLY A 11 9.29 7.07 -4.74
C GLY A 11 10.23 5.89 -4.47
N GLU A 12 11.23 6.04 -3.60
CA GLU A 12 12.18 4.98 -3.28
C GLU A 12 11.52 3.83 -2.50
N VAL A 13 10.53 4.14 -1.64
CA VAL A 13 9.77 3.13 -0.89
C VAL A 13 8.85 2.36 -1.83
N LYS A 14 8.13 3.06 -2.72
CA LYS A 14 7.33 2.43 -3.78
C LYS A 14 8.19 1.53 -4.66
N SER A 15 9.33 2.03 -5.12
CA SER A 15 10.27 1.27 -5.96
C SER A 15 10.77 0.02 -5.25
N PHE A 16 11.12 0.13 -3.97
CA PHE A 16 11.56 -1.01 -3.16
C PHE A 16 10.49 -2.11 -3.08
N LEU A 17 9.25 -1.74 -2.76
CA LEU A 17 8.15 -2.70 -2.61
C LEU A 17 7.76 -3.37 -3.94
N ILE A 18 7.65 -2.60 -5.04
CA ILE A 18 7.34 -3.16 -6.37
C ILE A 18 8.49 -4.04 -6.86
N SER A 19 9.74 -3.61 -6.69
CA SER A 19 10.90 -4.42 -7.09
C SER A 19 10.96 -5.73 -6.31
N SER A 20 10.58 -5.71 -5.03
CA SER A 20 10.48 -6.94 -4.21
C SER A 20 9.40 -7.89 -4.72
N ALA A 21 8.21 -7.37 -5.08
CA ALA A 21 7.14 -8.18 -5.67
C ALA A 21 7.61 -8.87 -6.96
N ARG A 22 8.26 -8.13 -7.86
CA ARG A 22 8.83 -8.69 -9.09
C ARG A 22 9.96 -9.68 -8.85
N TYR A 23 10.84 -9.38 -7.90
CA TYR A 23 11.96 -10.25 -7.56
C TYR A 23 11.52 -11.68 -7.23
N TRP A 24 10.39 -11.83 -6.54
CA TRP A 24 9.80 -13.15 -6.30
C TRP A 24 9.37 -13.88 -7.57
N CYS A 25 8.71 -13.18 -8.50
CA CYS A 25 8.31 -13.76 -9.77
C CYS A 25 9.52 -14.06 -10.67
N ASP A 26 10.49 -13.15 -10.74
CA ASP A 26 11.63 -13.23 -11.67
C ASP A 26 12.67 -14.27 -11.22
N ILE A 27 13.02 -14.30 -9.93
CA ILE A 27 14.11 -15.15 -9.43
C ILE A 27 13.62 -16.50 -8.94
N PHE A 28 12.42 -16.55 -8.35
CA PHE A 28 11.88 -17.77 -7.77
C PHE A 28 10.76 -18.38 -8.63
N HIS A 29 10.40 -17.74 -9.74
CA HIS A 29 9.36 -18.21 -10.66
C HIS A 29 8.02 -18.44 -9.96
N ALA A 30 7.69 -17.58 -8.99
CA ALA A 30 6.38 -17.62 -8.34
C ALA A 30 5.29 -17.22 -9.35
N ASP A 31 4.25 -18.04 -9.46
CA ASP A 31 3.15 -17.85 -10.41
C ASP A 31 2.16 -16.74 -10.01
N GLY A 32 2.25 -16.23 -8.78
CA GLY A 32 1.36 -15.18 -8.31
C GLY A 32 1.64 -14.70 -6.89
N LEU A 33 1.08 -13.54 -6.57
CA LEU A 33 1.20 -12.89 -5.26
C LEU A 33 -0.18 -12.68 -4.65
N ARG A 34 -0.30 -12.97 -3.35
CA ARG A 34 -1.49 -12.64 -2.55
C ARG A 34 -1.11 -11.56 -1.54
N VAL A 35 -1.90 -10.48 -1.50
CA VAL A 35 -1.78 -9.43 -0.48
C VAL A 35 -2.90 -9.58 0.52
N ASP A 36 -2.55 -9.74 1.79
CA ASP A 36 -3.50 -9.79 2.90
C ASP A 36 -3.82 -8.38 3.43
N ALA A 37 -4.97 -8.23 4.10
CA ALA A 37 -5.36 -7.00 4.79
C ALA A 37 -5.32 -5.72 3.94
N VAL A 38 -5.68 -5.80 2.64
CA VAL A 38 -5.64 -4.67 1.69
C VAL A 38 -6.44 -3.45 2.20
N SER A 39 -7.54 -3.66 2.94
CA SER A 39 -8.32 -2.58 3.56
C SER A 39 -7.48 -1.70 4.50
N SER A 40 -6.48 -2.27 5.18
CA SER A 40 -5.54 -1.53 6.05
C SER A 40 -4.61 -0.58 5.29
N MET A 41 -4.40 -0.84 3.99
CA MET A 41 -3.65 0.04 3.10
C MET A 41 -4.55 1.13 2.54
N LEU A 42 -5.75 0.76 2.09
CA LEU A 42 -6.65 1.63 1.33
C LEU A 42 -7.36 2.69 2.16
N ARG A 43 -7.48 2.49 3.48
CA ARG A 43 -8.26 3.37 4.37
C ARG A 43 -7.39 4.04 5.42
N LEU A 44 -7.49 5.36 5.51
CA LEU A 44 -6.80 6.19 6.49
C LEU A 44 -7.38 6.03 7.90
N ASP A 45 -8.63 5.60 8.02
CA ASP A 45 -9.35 5.38 9.28
C ASP A 45 -9.28 3.91 9.77
N TYR A 46 -8.55 3.04 9.08
CA TYR A 46 -8.50 1.63 9.43
C TYR A 46 -7.94 1.43 10.84
N SER A 47 -8.75 0.83 11.72
CA SER A 47 -8.40 0.59 13.13
C SER A 47 -8.06 1.87 13.93
N ARG A 48 -8.59 3.03 13.54
CA ARG A 48 -8.42 4.32 14.22
C ARG A 48 -9.77 4.89 14.66
N ASN A 49 -9.79 5.51 15.84
CA ASN A 49 -10.99 6.19 16.33
C ASN A 49 -11.13 7.58 15.70
N GLU A 50 -12.30 8.21 15.89
CA GLU A 50 -12.52 9.60 15.52
C GLU A 50 -11.48 10.52 16.16
N GLY A 51 -10.94 11.47 15.37
CA GLY A 51 -9.87 12.37 15.79
C GLY A 51 -8.45 11.78 15.80
N GLN A 52 -8.27 10.50 15.41
CA GLN A 52 -6.95 9.85 15.32
C GLN A 52 -6.45 9.67 13.88
N TRP A 53 -7.18 10.21 12.90
CA TRP A 53 -6.84 10.15 11.49
C TRP A 53 -7.28 11.44 10.80
N GLU A 54 -6.62 11.76 9.69
CA GLU A 54 -6.88 12.94 8.88
C GLU A 54 -7.44 12.53 7.52
N PRO A 55 -8.40 13.28 6.95
CA PRO A 55 -8.92 13.01 5.62
C PRO A 55 -7.89 13.29 4.53
N ASN A 56 -8.06 12.65 3.38
CA ASN A 56 -7.29 12.96 2.18
C ASN A 56 -7.65 14.36 1.62
N ILE A 57 -6.92 14.78 0.59
CA ILE A 57 -7.11 16.09 -0.06
C ILE A 57 -8.54 16.35 -0.61
N PHE A 58 -9.36 15.30 -0.75
CA PHE A 58 -10.75 15.38 -1.19
C PHE A 58 -11.77 15.26 -0.04
N GLY A 59 -11.31 15.24 1.21
CA GLY A 59 -12.17 15.10 2.39
C GLY A 59 -12.61 13.67 2.71
N GLY A 60 -12.12 12.67 1.98
CA GLY A 60 -12.46 11.25 2.17
C GLY A 60 -11.44 10.49 3.02
N ASN A 61 -11.72 9.22 3.32
CA ASN A 61 -10.82 8.33 4.07
C ASN A 61 -9.94 7.44 3.19
N GLY A 62 -10.02 7.57 1.86
CA GLY A 62 -9.18 6.78 0.95
C GLY A 62 -7.72 7.22 1.01
N ASN A 63 -6.80 6.29 1.26
CA ASN A 63 -5.37 6.52 1.15
C ASN A 63 -4.97 6.51 -0.32
N LEU A 64 -4.87 7.70 -0.92
CA LEU A 64 -4.69 7.87 -2.37
C LEU A 64 -3.36 7.31 -2.85
N GLU A 65 -2.32 7.45 -2.04
CA GLU A 65 -0.97 6.98 -2.32
C GLU A 65 -0.90 5.45 -2.29
N ALA A 66 -1.58 4.81 -1.32
CA ALA A 66 -1.69 3.36 -1.29
C ALA A 66 -2.53 2.80 -2.45
N ILE A 67 -3.61 3.50 -2.83
CA ILE A 67 -4.42 3.15 -4.00
C ILE A 67 -3.58 3.20 -5.27
N ALA A 68 -2.84 4.30 -5.48
CA ALA A 68 -1.95 4.45 -6.62
C ALA A 68 -0.89 3.33 -6.63
N PHE A 69 -0.22 3.11 -5.50
CA PHE A 69 0.77 2.05 -5.33
C PHE A 69 0.25 0.66 -5.75
N ILE A 70 -0.95 0.27 -5.32
CA ILE A 70 -1.53 -1.04 -5.67
C ILE A 70 -1.82 -1.14 -7.17
N LYS A 71 -2.28 -0.05 -7.81
CA LYS A 71 -2.46 -0.02 -9.27
C LYS A 71 -1.12 -0.21 -9.97
N ASP A 72 -0.12 0.59 -9.59
CA ASP A 72 1.22 0.52 -10.16
C ASP A 72 1.82 -0.89 -10.01
N MET A 73 1.67 -1.53 -8.86
CA MET A 73 2.19 -2.88 -8.60
C MET A 73 1.55 -3.95 -9.52
N ASN A 74 0.29 -3.77 -9.96
CA ASN A 74 -0.40 -4.73 -10.83
C ASN A 74 -0.24 -4.42 -12.32
N GLU A 75 0.01 -3.17 -12.69
CA GLU A 75 0.18 -2.75 -14.08
C GLU A 75 1.61 -2.93 -14.60
N THR A 76 2.59 -2.91 -13.71
CA THR A 76 4.00 -2.81 -14.07
C THR A 76 4.77 -4.07 -13.72
#